data_AF-A0A2N2MDP9-F1
#
_entry.id   AF-A0A2N2MDP9-F1
#
_cell.length_a   1.000
_cell.length_b   1.000
_cell.length_c   1.000
_cell.angle_alpha   90.00
_cell.angle_beta   90.00
_cell.angle_gamma   90.00
#
_symmetry.space_group_name_H-M   'P 1'
#
loop_
_entity.id
_entity.type
_entity.pdbx_description
1 polymer ?
#
loop_
_entity_poly.entity_id
_entity_poly.type
_entity_poly.pdbx_seq_one_letter_code
_entity_poly.pdbx_strand_id
1 'polypeptide(L)'
;MKRKLILAALFFSFLFVFSFVLTAQALPPSQLPQFSTPTPGADGRIIYIVKEGESCLRIQLLTGVPVEQIRALNRLDENCTLSVGQELVIGVGAGSSDQATAGPAPTETPGVPTPTSLPGNARVCIHLYDDVNGDSLLQDTEVRIADGAVSITGASGQFSDARPTIAGTDPVCFEDVPQGTYNLSAAAPEGYYPTTQQTHTLEVLAGIEYHVDFGAQKSDNVIPESGDAPDEGGNSLLGILGGVLLLIGLGLGVYSWRVFVRKPPMQEQSKPPSIVR
;
A
#
# COMPACT_ATOMS: atom_id res chain seq x y z
N MET A 1 86.02 -14.09 12.83
CA MET A 1 84.79 -13.27 12.87
C MET A 1 84.67 -12.30 11.68
N LYS A 2 85.72 -11.55 11.30
CA LYS A 2 85.70 -10.57 10.20
C LYS A 2 85.17 -11.08 8.85
N ARG A 3 85.50 -12.30 8.44
CA ARG A 3 85.05 -12.90 7.16
C ARG A 3 83.53 -13.16 7.11
N LYS A 4 82.92 -13.56 8.24
CA LYS A 4 81.45 -13.76 8.33
C LYS A 4 80.68 -12.44 8.29
N LEU A 5 81.27 -11.37 8.82
CA LEU A 5 80.68 -10.03 8.79
C LEU A 5 80.66 -9.44 7.37
N ILE A 6 81.74 -9.66 6.59
CA ILE A 6 81.84 -9.20 5.20
C ILE A 6 80.83 -9.93 4.30
N LEU A 7 80.66 -11.25 4.47
CA LEU A 7 79.66 -12.03 3.73
C LEU A 7 78.23 -11.61 4.05
N ALA A 8 77.91 -11.29 5.32
CA ALA A 8 76.59 -10.80 5.70
C ALA A 8 76.30 -9.40 5.12
N ALA A 9 77.31 -8.51 5.11
CA ALA A 9 77.17 -7.17 4.52
C ALA A 9 76.95 -7.23 3.00
N LEU A 10 77.66 -8.13 2.29
CA LEU A 10 77.45 -8.32 0.85
C LEU A 10 76.06 -8.89 0.54
N PHE A 11 75.55 -9.79 1.37
CA PHE A 11 74.20 -10.35 1.21
C PHE A 11 73.10 -9.29 1.43
N PHE A 12 73.23 -8.45 2.46
CA PHE A 12 72.30 -7.35 2.69
C PHE A 12 72.40 -6.26 1.61
N SER A 13 73.61 -5.97 1.12
CA SER A 13 73.79 -5.08 -0.03
C SER A 13 73.14 -5.63 -1.29
N PHE A 14 73.23 -6.95 -1.53
CA PHE A 14 72.59 -7.60 -2.68
C PHE A 14 71.06 -7.55 -2.57
N LEU A 15 70.50 -7.81 -1.39
CA LEU A 15 69.05 -7.68 -1.14
C LEU A 15 68.54 -6.25 -1.30
N PHE A 16 69.32 -5.25 -0.89
CA PHE A 16 68.95 -3.83 -1.05
C PHE A 16 68.97 -3.40 -2.51
N VAL A 17 69.96 -3.85 -3.30
CA VAL A 17 70.01 -3.58 -4.75
C VAL A 17 68.90 -4.33 -5.49
N PHE A 18 68.55 -5.56 -5.08
CA PHE A 18 67.48 -6.33 -5.69
C PHE A 18 66.08 -5.73 -5.45
N SER A 19 65.86 -5.04 -4.32
CA SER A 19 64.58 -4.35 -4.06
C SER A 19 64.34 -3.12 -4.96
N PHE A 20 65.39 -2.52 -5.54
CA PHE A 20 65.25 -1.35 -6.41
C PHE A 20 64.91 -1.70 -7.88
N VAL A 21 64.95 -2.98 -8.27
CA VAL A 21 64.75 -3.42 -9.67
C VAL A 21 63.29 -3.79 -9.98
N LEU A 22 62.38 -3.77 -8.99
CA LEU A 22 60.95 -4.10 -9.17
C LEU A 22 60.04 -2.87 -9.22
N THR A 23 60.39 -1.85 -10.01
CA THR A 23 59.41 -0.84 -10.41
C THR A 23 58.62 -1.36 -11.60
N ALA A 24 57.47 -2.01 -11.32
CA ALA A 24 56.51 -2.40 -12.34
C ALA A 24 55.88 -1.13 -12.94
N GLN A 25 56.35 -0.73 -14.12
CA GLN A 25 55.70 0.31 -14.91
C GLN A 25 54.45 -0.30 -15.53
N ALA A 26 53.27 0.06 -15.02
CA ALA A 26 52.02 -0.31 -15.67
C ALA A 26 51.92 0.43 -17.00
N LEU A 27 51.91 -0.31 -18.12
CA LEU A 27 51.57 0.28 -19.40
C LEU A 27 50.14 0.86 -19.33
N PRO A 28 49.88 2.02 -19.94
CA PRO A 28 48.51 2.51 -20.07
C PRO A 28 47.66 1.42 -20.77
N PRO A 29 46.39 1.25 -20.38
CA PRO A 29 45.53 0.27 -21.02
C PRO A 29 45.46 0.58 -22.51
N SER A 30 45.88 -0.38 -23.35
CA SER A 30 45.68 -0.33 -24.79
C SER A 30 44.18 -0.18 -25.05
N GLN A 31 43.75 1.03 -25.42
CA GLN A 31 42.39 1.26 -25.86
C GLN A 31 42.18 0.44 -27.14
N LEU A 32 41.31 -0.56 -27.09
CA LEU A 32 40.89 -1.29 -28.27
C LEU A 32 40.39 -0.27 -29.29
N PRO A 33 40.85 -0.31 -30.57
CA PRO A 33 40.32 0.57 -31.60
C PRO A 33 38.81 0.36 -31.64
N GLN A 34 38.05 1.40 -31.32
CA GLN A 34 36.60 1.39 -31.44
C GLN A 34 36.27 1.36 -32.92
N PHE A 35 35.89 0.20 -33.43
CA PHE A 35 35.42 0.06 -34.79
C PHE A 35 33.95 0.49 -34.82
N SER A 36 33.69 1.62 -35.48
CA SER A 36 32.34 2.02 -35.84
C SER A 36 31.80 0.99 -36.85
N THR A 37 30.96 0.08 -36.39
CA THR A 37 30.16 -0.77 -37.28
C THR A 37 29.25 0.15 -38.10
N PRO A 38 29.24 0.04 -39.44
CA PRO A 38 28.40 0.90 -40.26
C PRO A 38 26.93 0.73 -39.89
N THR A 39 26.27 1.83 -39.58
CA THR A 39 24.82 1.87 -39.36
C THR A 39 24.10 1.62 -40.68
N PRO A 40 23.02 0.81 -40.72
CA PRO A 40 22.26 0.58 -41.94
C PRO A 40 21.81 1.91 -42.58
N GLY A 41 21.93 2.00 -43.91
CA GLY A 41 21.38 3.09 -44.69
C GLY A 41 19.85 3.09 -44.69
N ALA A 42 19.23 4.12 -45.27
CA ALA A 42 17.78 4.25 -45.38
C ALA A 42 17.11 3.11 -46.20
N ASP A 43 17.91 2.39 -46.98
CA ASP A 43 17.56 1.21 -47.77
C ASP A 43 17.75 -0.11 -47.00
N GLY A 44 18.12 -0.03 -45.71
CA GLY A 44 18.44 -1.18 -44.87
C GLY A 44 19.78 -1.83 -45.19
N ARG A 45 20.53 -1.38 -46.21
CA ARG A 45 21.82 -1.99 -46.55
C ARG A 45 22.91 -1.49 -45.60
N ILE A 46 23.71 -2.43 -45.12
CA ILE A 46 24.89 -2.14 -44.31
C ILE A 46 26.09 -2.15 -45.26
N ILE A 47 26.65 -0.97 -45.50
CA ILE A 47 27.73 -0.75 -46.47
C ILE A 47 29.06 -0.60 -45.75
N TYR A 48 30.08 -1.31 -46.22
CA TYR A 48 31.46 -1.22 -45.78
C TYR A 48 32.33 -0.67 -46.92
N ILE A 49 33.13 0.37 -46.64
CA ILE A 49 34.04 0.96 -47.63
C ILE A 49 35.43 0.36 -47.43
N VAL A 50 35.93 -0.34 -48.45
CA VAL A 50 37.23 -1.03 -48.42
C VAL A 50 38.37 -0.02 -48.25
N LYS A 51 39.23 -0.23 -47.26
CA LYS A 51 40.44 0.58 -47.05
C LYS A 51 41.66 -0.03 -47.74
N GLU A 52 42.71 0.77 -47.87
CA GLU A 52 43.97 0.34 -48.49
C GLU A 52 44.57 -0.87 -47.77
N GLY A 53 44.87 -1.92 -48.52
CA GLY A 53 45.48 -3.16 -48.00
C GLY A 53 44.51 -4.13 -47.31
N GLU A 54 43.20 -3.90 -47.35
CA GLU A 54 42.23 -4.83 -46.76
C GLU A 54 41.90 -6.02 -47.68
N SER A 55 41.67 -7.17 -47.06
CA SER A 55 41.21 -8.39 -47.72
C SER A 55 39.86 -8.82 -47.13
N CYS A 56 39.09 -9.64 -47.86
CA CYS A 56 37.81 -10.13 -47.36
C CYS A 56 37.95 -10.89 -46.03
N LEU A 57 39.05 -11.62 -45.83
CA LEU A 57 39.33 -12.29 -44.55
C LEU A 57 39.51 -11.28 -43.41
N ARG A 58 40.17 -10.14 -43.66
CA ARG A 58 40.31 -9.06 -42.68
C ARG A 58 38.96 -8.41 -42.38
N ILE A 59 38.13 -8.19 -43.39
CA ILE A 59 36.78 -7.62 -43.25
C ILE A 59 35.85 -8.58 -42.50
N GLN A 60 35.92 -9.89 -42.77
CA GLN A 60 35.18 -10.90 -41.99
C GLN A 60 35.54 -10.83 -40.51
N LEU A 61 36.84 -10.76 -40.18
CA LEU A 61 37.28 -10.69 -38.79
C LEU A 61 36.84 -9.38 -38.12
N LEU A 62 36.71 -8.30 -38.89
CA LEU A 62 36.30 -6.99 -38.41
C LEU A 62 34.78 -6.90 -38.19
N THR A 63 33.99 -7.47 -39.11
CA THR A 63 32.54 -7.30 -39.17
C THR A 63 31.76 -8.51 -38.65
N GLY A 64 32.42 -9.66 -38.53
CA GLY A 64 31.81 -10.95 -38.21
C GLY A 64 31.10 -11.61 -39.41
N VAL A 65 31.07 -10.98 -40.58
CA VAL A 65 30.36 -11.48 -41.76
C VAL A 65 31.25 -12.47 -42.54
N PRO A 66 30.82 -13.72 -42.78
CA PRO A 66 31.63 -14.70 -43.50
C PRO A 66 32.03 -14.23 -44.92
N VAL A 67 33.27 -14.53 -45.36
CA VAL A 67 33.76 -14.16 -46.70
C VAL A 67 32.82 -14.63 -47.81
N GLU A 68 32.28 -15.85 -47.69
CA GLU A 68 31.32 -16.39 -48.65
C GLU A 68 30.05 -15.54 -48.77
N GLN A 69 29.57 -15.01 -47.64
CA GLN A 69 28.41 -14.12 -47.60
C GLN A 69 28.75 -12.76 -48.23
N ILE A 70 29.93 -12.20 -47.95
CA ILE A 70 30.39 -10.94 -48.56
C ILE A 70 30.48 -11.09 -50.08
N ARG A 71 31.01 -12.23 -50.56
CA ARG A 71 31.10 -12.54 -51.99
C ARG A 71 29.72 -12.68 -52.63
N ALA A 72 28.82 -13.41 -51.99
CA ALA A 72 27.46 -13.61 -52.48
C ALA A 72 26.67 -12.31 -52.59
N LEU A 73 26.78 -11.42 -51.59
CA LEU A 73 26.09 -10.13 -51.56
C LEU A 73 26.60 -9.15 -52.62
N ASN A 74 27.89 -9.20 -52.95
CA ASN A 74 28.55 -8.24 -53.84
C ASN A 74 28.97 -8.81 -55.19
N ARG A 75 28.58 -10.06 -55.49
CA ARG A 75 28.91 -10.79 -56.72
C ARG A 75 30.43 -10.82 -57.01
N LEU A 76 31.23 -11.03 -55.96
CA LEU A 76 32.69 -11.13 -56.08
C LEU A 76 33.11 -12.51 -56.59
N ASP A 77 34.30 -12.57 -57.17
CA ASP A 77 34.93 -13.80 -57.64
C ASP A 77 35.40 -14.71 -56.48
N GLU A 78 35.87 -15.92 -56.81
CA GLU A 78 36.38 -16.89 -55.83
C GLU A 78 37.56 -16.38 -54.99
N ASN A 79 38.38 -15.50 -55.56
CA ASN A 79 39.52 -14.94 -54.85
C ASN A 79 39.17 -13.71 -54.02
N CYS A 80 37.91 -13.27 -54.04
CA CYS A 80 37.42 -12.09 -53.32
C CYS A 80 38.27 -10.85 -53.59
N THR A 81 38.42 -10.51 -54.87
CA THR A 81 39.24 -9.39 -55.32
C THR A 81 38.58 -8.06 -54.94
N LEU A 82 39.26 -7.26 -54.11
CA LEU A 82 38.77 -5.97 -53.64
C LEU A 82 39.59 -4.81 -54.18
N SER A 83 38.93 -3.69 -54.47
CA SER A 83 39.57 -2.41 -54.79
C SER A 83 39.41 -1.42 -53.64
N VAL A 84 40.41 -0.58 -53.42
CA VAL A 84 40.35 0.48 -52.38
C VAL A 84 39.21 1.45 -52.71
N GLY A 85 38.41 1.79 -51.71
CA GLY A 85 37.23 2.65 -51.83
C GLY A 85 35.98 1.95 -52.33
N GLN A 86 36.03 0.64 -52.60
CA GLN A 86 34.88 -0.14 -53.02
C GLN A 86 33.85 -0.25 -51.89
N GLU A 87 32.58 0.01 -52.21
CA GLU A 87 31.46 -0.21 -51.31
C GLU A 87 31.03 -1.68 -51.36
N LEU A 88 31.04 -2.34 -50.20
CA LEU A 88 30.60 -3.71 -50.03
C LEU A 88 29.36 -3.75 -49.15
N VAL A 89 28.30 -4.36 -49.65
CA VAL A 89 27.14 -4.73 -48.86
C VAL A 89 27.54 -5.90 -47.97
N ILE A 90 27.74 -5.63 -46.68
CA ILE A 90 28.10 -6.65 -45.69
C ILE A 90 26.87 -7.18 -44.94
N GLY A 91 25.71 -6.56 -45.15
CA GLY A 91 24.44 -7.04 -44.65
C GLY A 91 23.28 -6.25 -45.20
N VAL A 92 22.09 -6.82 -45.08
CA VAL A 92 20.83 -6.09 -45.21
C VAL A 92 20.18 -6.14 -43.84
N GLY A 93 20.24 -5.04 -43.09
CA GLY A 93 19.34 -4.83 -41.98
C GLY A 93 17.92 -4.92 -42.52
N ALA A 94 17.07 -5.70 -41.86
CA ALA A 94 15.68 -5.86 -42.28
C ALA A 94 15.03 -4.47 -42.37
N GLY A 95 14.86 -3.98 -43.60
CA GLY A 95 13.88 -2.96 -43.88
C GLY A 95 12.54 -3.47 -43.37
N SER A 96 11.86 -2.63 -42.60
CA SER A 96 10.60 -2.87 -41.92
C SER A 96 9.65 -3.79 -42.70
N SER A 97 9.65 -5.08 -42.37
CA SER A 97 8.49 -5.93 -42.52
C SER A 97 7.97 -6.21 -41.12
N ASP A 98 6.75 -5.74 -40.86
CA ASP A 98 5.98 -6.06 -39.66
C ASP A 98 5.82 -7.58 -39.53
N GLN A 99 6.81 -8.21 -38.92
CA GLN A 99 6.69 -9.53 -38.35
C GLN A 99 6.97 -9.35 -36.87
N ALA A 100 5.90 -9.31 -36.09
CA ALA A 100 5.96 -9.30 -34.64
C ALA A 100 6.82 -10.48 -34.18
N THR A 101 8.08 -10.18 -33.89
CA THR A 101 8.92 -11.04 -33.09
C THR A 101 8.24 -11.07 -31.73
N ALA A 102 7.97 -12.26 -31.18
CA ALA A 102 7.56 -12.35 -29.79
C ALA A 102 8.58 -11.54 -28.99
N GLY A 103 8.12 -10.44 -28.39
CA GLY A 103 8.99 -9.55 -27.66
C GLY A 103 9.79 -10.35 -26.64
N PRO A 104 10.98 -9.88 -26.23
CA PRO A 104 11.65 -10.49 -25.10
C PRO A 104 10.61 -10.69 -24.00
N ALA A 105 10.50 -11.91 -23.47
CA ALA A 105 9.64 -12.18 -22.31
C ALA A 105 9.88 -11.03 -21.33
N PRO A 106 8.82 -10.37 -20.82
CA PRO A 106 8.97 -9.15 -20.03
C PRO A 106 10.05 -9.44 -19.01
N THR A 107 11.19 -8.75 -19.16
CA THR A 107 12.15 -8.67 -18.07
C THR A 107 11.32 -8.12 -16.94
N GLU A 108 11.12 -8.90 -15.87
CA GLU A 108 10.37 -8.45 -14.71
C GLU A 108 10.91 -7.07 -14.38
N THR A 109 10.06 -6.06 -14.58
CA THR A 109 10.33 -4.72 -14.10
C THR A 109 10.77 -4.92 -12.65
N PRO A 110 11.95 -4.44 -12.24
CA PRO A 110 12.31 -4.41 -10.83
C PRO A 110 11.08 -3.92 -10.09
N GLY A 111 10.54 -4.74 -9.18
CA GLY A 111 9.26 -4.45 -8.53
C GLY A 111 9.23 -2.99 -8.13
N VAL A 112 8.08 -2.33 -8.32
CA VAL A 112 7.83 -0.96 -7.83
C VAL A 112 8.54 -0.84 -6.49
N PRO A 113 9.43 0.15 -6.28
CA PRO A 113 10.19 0.23 -5.05
C PRO A 113 9.21 0.07 -3.89
N THR A 114 9.35 -1.02 -3.14
CA THR A 114 8.55 -1.22 -1.92
C THR A 114 8.77 0.05 -1.12
N PRO A 115 7.70 0.79 -0.74
CA PRO A 115 7.86 2.04 -0.02
C PRO A 115 8.77 1.75 1.16
N THR A 116 9.96 2.37 1.14
CA THR A 116 10.89 2.26 2.24
C THR A 116 10.22 3.05 3.36
N SER A 117 9.57 2.33 4.28
CA SER A 117 8.87 2.92 5.43
C SER A 117 9.79 3.95 6.07
N LEU A 118 9.35 5.21 6.05
CA LEU A 118 10.10 6.28 6.68
C LEU A 118 10.02 6.04 8.19
N PRO A 119 11.13 6.08 8.95
CA PRO A 119 11.06 5.93 10.38
C PRO A 119 10.23 7.07 10.99
N GLY A 120 9.29 6.73 11.87
CA GLY A 120 8.47 7.72 12.58
C GLY A 120 7.04 7.25 12.82
N ASN A 121 6.16 8.21 13.04
CA ASN A 121 4.72 8.02 13.09
C ASN A 121 4.07 8.65 11.85
N ALA A 122 2.83 8.27 11.57
CA ALA A 122 2.01 8.83 10.52
C ALA A 122 1.08 9.92 11.06
N ARG A 123 0.46 10.65 10.14
CA ARG A 123 -0.63 11.58 10.40
C ARG A 123 -1.88 11.09 9.66
N VAL A 124 -3.02 11.05 10.33
CA VAL A 124 -4.27 10.58 9.72
C VAL A 124 -5.35 11.63 9.92
N CYS A 125 -5.85 12.19 8.83
CA CYS A 125 -6.88 13.23 8.82
C CYS A 125 -8.19 12.66 8.28
N ILE A 126 -9.26 12.80 9.07
CA ILE A 126 -10.60 12.32 8.75
C ILE A 126 -11.49 13.51 8.41
N HIS A 127 -12.14 13.46 7.24
CA HIS A 127 -13.13 14.43 6.79
C HIS A 127 -14.52 13.84 6.99
N LEU A 128 -15.36 14.47 7.81
CA LEU A 128 -16.80 14.20 7.84
C LEU A 128 -17.50 15.38 7.16
N TYR A 129 -18.05 15.18 5.96
CA TYR A 129 -18.57 16.26 5.12
C TYR A 129 -20.06 16.15 4.83
N ASP A 130 -20.67 17.31 4.56
CA ASP A 130 -22.06 17.43 4.12
C ASP A 130 -22.12 17.15 2.62
N ASP A 131 -22.59 15.95 2.26
CA ASP A 131 -22.76 15.46 0.89
C ASP A 131 -24.05 16.03 0.31
N VAL A 132 -24.00 17.31 -0.04
CA VAL A 132 -25.18 18.09 -0.47
C VAL A 132 -25.75 17.54 -1.77
N ASN A 133 -24.91 17.00 -2.66
CA ASN A 133 -25.33 16.51 -3.96
C ASN A 133 -25.61 14.98 -3.96
N GLY A 134 -25.22 14.26 -2.91
CA GLY A 134 -25.45 12.83 -2.73
C GLY A 134 -24.55 11.91 -3.56
N ASP A 135 -23.41 12.40 -4.04
CA ASP A 135 -22.49 11.63 -4.91
C ASP A 135 -21.39 10.89 -4.13
N SER A 136 -21.35 11.04 -2.81
CA SER A 136 -20.43 10.35 -1.90
C SER A 136 -18.96 10.64 -2.18
N LEU A 137 -18.65 11.76 -2.84
CA LEU A 137 -17.30 12.23 -3.07
C LEU A 137 -17.12 13.62 -2.47
N LEU A 138 -16.07 13.80 -1.70
CA LEU A 138 -15.78 15.10 -1.13
C LEU A 138 -15.38 16.12 -2.21
N GLN A 139 -16.01 17.30 -2.19
CA GLN A 139 -15.76 18.40 -3.12
C GLN A 139 -15.35 19.70 -2.41
N ASP A 140 -14.67 20.60 -3.12
CA ASP A 140 -14.22 21.91 -2.58
C ASP A 140 -15.37 22.80 -2.10
N THR A 141 -16.58 22.57 -2.62
CA THR A 141 -17.80 23.29 -2.22
C THR A 141 -18.46 22.73 -0.97
N GLU A 142 -18.02 21.58 -0.48
CA GLU A 142 -18.66 20.85 0.62
C GLU A 142 -17.95 21.11 1.95
N VAL A 143 -18.75 21.45 2.96
CA VAL A 143 -18.28 21.79 4.30
C VAL A 143 -18.19 20.57 5.20
N ARG A 144 -17.44 20.69 6.30
CA ARG A 144 -17.41 19.68 7.36
C ARG A 144 -18.60 19.83 8.29
N ILE A 145 -19.13 18.69 8.72
CA ILE A 145 -20.24 18.61 9.66
C ILE A 145 -19.67 18.77 11.07
N ALA A 146 -20.30 19.60 11.91
CA ALA A 146 -19.99 19.68 13.34
C ALA A 146 -20.72 18.58 14.14
N ASP A 147 -20.25 18.34 15.35
CA ASP A 147 -20.92 17.51 16.37
C ASP A 147 -21.11 16.02 16.01
N GLY A 148 -20.63 15.57 14.85
CA GLY A 148 -20.36 14.16 14.58
C GLY A 148 -19.12 13.69 15.33
N ALA A 149 -18.84 12.38 15.29
CA ALA A 149 -17.67 11.80 15.94
C ALA A 149 -16.84 10.99 14.93
N VAL A 150 -15.52 11.11 15.01
CA VAL A 150 -14.58 10.31 14.22
C VAL A 150 -13.63 9.58 15.15
N SER A 151 -13.24 8.37 14.79
CA SER A 151 -12.33 7.55 15.58
C SER A 151 -11.39 6.72 14.72
N ILE A 152 -10.23 6.44 15.29
CA ILE A 152 -9.21 5.56 14.74
C ILE A 152 -8.87 4.52 15.79
N THR A 153 -8.89 3.24 15.41
CA THR A 153 -8.56 2.14 16.31
C THR A 153 -7.64 1.15 15.62
N GLY A 154 -6.45 0.96 16.18
CA GLY A 154 -5.48 0.00 15.69
C GLY A 154 -5.94 -1.43 15.92
N ALA A 155 -5.80 -2.29 14.92
CA ALA A 155 -6.23 -3.69 14.98
C ALA A 155 -5.53 -4.50 16.10
N SER A 156 -4.32 -4.08 16.51
CA SER A 156 -3.60 -4.67 17.64
C SER A 156 -3.79 -3.94 18.97
N GLY A 157 -4.64 -2.91 19.01
CA GLY A 157 -4.89 -2.07 20.18
C GLY A 157 -3.75 -1.10 20.53
N GLN A 158 -2.78 -0.95 19.64
CA GLN A 158 -1.56 -0.13 19.82
C GLN A 158 -1.84 1.37 19.89
N PHE A 159 -2.97 1.81 19.32
CA PHE A 159 -3.37 3.21 19.29
C PHE A 159 -4.89 3.27 19.12
N SER A 160 -5.55 4.15 19.87
CA SER A 160 -6.97 4.42 19.78
C SER A 160 -7.26 5.84 20.23
N ASP A 161 -7.95 6.61 19.40
CA ASP A 161 -8.38 7.97 19.73
C ASP A 161 -9.72 8.26 19.03
N ALA A 162 -10.54 9.12 19.63
CA ALA A 162 -11.84 9.52 19.14
C ALA A 162 -12.08 11.00 19.46
N ARG A 163 -12.55 11.75 18.46
CA ARG A 163 -12.71 13.20 18.56
C ARG A 163 -14.03 13.65 17.93
N PRO A 164 -14.66 14.70 18.47
CA PRO A 164 -15.78 15.34 17.80
C PRO A 164 -15.29 16.08 16.55
N THR A 165 -16.19 16.22 15.60
CA THR A 165 -16.00 16.98 14.37
C THR A 165 -16.41 18.43 14.56
N ILE A 166 -15.78 19.34 13.83
CA ILE A 166 -16.00 20.79 13.92
C ILE A 166 -16.41 21.27 12.52
N ALA A 167 -17.39 22.18 12.46
CA ALA A 167 -17.80 22.78 11.19
C ALA A 167 -16.68 23.64 10.59
N GLY A 168 -16.63 23.67 9.26
CA GLY A 168 -15.64 24.45 8.51
C GLY A 168 -15.14 23.67 7.30
N THR A 169 -13.86 23.81 7.00
CA THR A 169 -13.19 23.11 5.88
C THR A 169 -12.11 22.15 6.35
N ASP A 170 -11.63 22.31 7.59
CA ASP A 170 -10.48 21.59 8.09
C ASP A 170 -10.88 20.19 8.59
N PRO A 171 -10.08 19.15 8.28
CA PRO A 171 -10.30 17.82 8.83
C PRO A 171 -9.93 17.71 10.30
N VAL A 172 -10.41 16.65 10.93
CA VAL A 172 -9.92 16.21 12.23
C VAL A 172 -8.70 15.32 12.03
N CYS A 173 -7.53 15.78 12.47
CA CYS A 173 -6.27 15.04 12.34
C CYS A 173 -5.83 14.38 13.65
N PHE A 174 -5.37 13.14 13.52
CA PHE A 174 -4.71 12.33 14.53
C PHE A 174 -3.22 12.33 14.22
N GLU A 175 -2.45 12.87 15.17
CA GLU A 175 -1.00 12.95 15.08
C GLU A 175 -0.37 11.71 15.72
N ASP A 176 0.91 11.47 15.40
CA ASP A 176 1.72 10.43 16.03
C ASP A 176 1.13 9.00 15.96
N VAL A 177 0.45 8.67 14.86
CA VAL A 177 -0.16 7.35 14.64
C VAL A 177 0.93 6.32 14.30
N PRO A 178 1.18 5.29 15.12
CA PRO A 178 2.18 4.28 14.82
C PRO A 178 1.83 3.46 13.57
N GLN A 179 2.83 2.94 12.86
CA GLN A 179 2.58 2.06 11.71
C GLN A 179 1.75 0.83 12.09
N GLY A 180 0.86 0.39 11.20
CA GLY A 180 0.04 -0.80 11.37
C GLY A 180 -1.31 -0.71 10.67
N THR A 181 -2.17 -1.70 10.93
CA THR A 181 -3.54 -1.73 10.37
C THR A 181 -4.52 -1.08 11.34
N TYR A 182 -5.39 -0.21 10.81
CA TYR A 182 -6.37 0.57 11.56
C TYR A 182 -7.77 0.42 10.98
N ASN A 183 -8.77 0.49 11.85
CA ASN A 183 -10.15 0.76 11.48
C ASN A 183 -10.44 2.23 11.83
N LEU A 184 -10.78 3.01 10.81
CA LEU A 184 -11.30 4.36 10.97
C LEU A 184 -12.82 4.30 10.88
N SER A 185 -13.51 5.08 11.70
CA SER A 185 -14.96 5.21 11.61
C SER A 185 -15.41 6.64 11.84
N ALA A 186 -16.55 6.98 11.23
CA ALA A 186 -17.23 8.24 11.45
C ALA A 186 -18.71 8.00 11.73
N ALA A 187 -19.24 8.73 12.71
CA ALA A 187 -20.64 8.80 13.05
C ALA A 187 -21.14 10.22 12.76
N ALA A 188 -22.08 10.33 11.84
CA ALA A 188 -22.78 11.59 11.58
C ALA A 188 -23.64 11.98 12.81
N PRO A 189 -23.81 13.28 13.08
CA PRO A 189 -24.67 13.74 14.16
C PRO A 189 -26.15 13.46 13.88
N GLU A 190 -27.01 13.77 14.85
CA GLU A 190 -28.45 13.68 14.67
C GLU A 190 -28.94 14.52 13.48
N GLY A 191 -29.95 14.02 12.77
CA GLY A 191 -30.52 14.69 11.61
C GLY A 191 -29.68 14.56 10.34
N TYR A 192 -28.63 13.74 10.34
CA TYR A 192 -27.88 13.37 9.14
C TYR A 192 -27.97 11.86 8.87
N TYR A 193 -27.97 11.50 7.59
CA TYR A 193 -27.85 10.12 7.13
C TYR A 193 -26.52 9.92 6.42
N PRO A 194 -25.74 8.87 6.76
CA PRO A 194 -24.48 8.61 6.10
C PRO A 194 -24.71 8.24 4.62
N THR A 195 -23.95 8.87 3.73
CA THR A 195 -23.94 8.57 2.29
C THR A 195 -22.76 7.67 1.90
N THR A 196 -21.70 7.65 2.72
CA THR A 196 -20.57 6.72 2.57
C THR A 196 -20.63 5.56 3.55
N GLN A 197 -19.68 4.61 3.40
CA GLN A 197 -19.42 3.62 4.45
C GLN A 197 -18.96 4.33 5.73
N GLN A 198 -19.45 3.88 6.88
CA GLN A 198 -19.11 4.46 8.19
C GLN A 198 -17.80 3.92 8.78
N THR A 199 -17.19 2.93 8.13
CA THR A 199 -15.93 2.32 8.55
C THR A 199 -15.02 2.06 7.37
N HIS A 200 -13.72 2.36 7.51
CA HIS A 200 -12.67 2.05 6.55
C HIS A 200 -11.50 1.34 7.24
N THR A 201 -10.97 0.29 6.62
CA THR A 201 -9.71 -0.33 7.04
C THR A 201 -8.56 0.27 6.25
N LEU A 202 -7.52 0.74 6.95
CA LEU A 202 -6.36 1.38 6.35
C LEU A 202 -5.07 0.76 6.89
N GLU A 203 -4.12 0.51 5.99
CA GLU A 203 -2.74 0.20 6.36
C GLU A 203 -1.94 1.52 6.44
N VAL A 204 -1.54 1.87 7.65
CA VAL A 204 -0.81 3.10 7.95
C VAL A 204 0.68 2.81 7.98
N LEU A 205 1.42 3.50 7.10
CA LEU A 205 2.87 3.51 7.04
C LEU A 205 3.41 4.76 7.74
N ALA A 206 4.52 4.61 8.43
CA ALA A 206 5.17 5.70 9.14
C ALA A 206 5.65 6.81 8.18
N GLY A 207 5.54 8.07 8.65
CA GLY A 207 5.95 9.26 7.90
C GLY A 207 5.03 9.67 6.74
N ILE A 208 3.88 9.01 6.58
CA ILE A 208 2.87 9.35 5.57
C ILE A 208 1.71 10.10 6.22
N GLU A 209 1.09 11.00 5.46
CA GLU A 209 -0.19 11.63 5.79
C GLU A 209 -1.30 10.98 4.98
N TYR A 210 -2.38 10.56 5.66
CA TYR A 210 -3.54 9.93 5.05
C TYR A 210 -4.77 10.82 5.21
N HIS A 211 -5.58 10.89 4.15
CA HIS A 211 -6.87 11.56 4.15
C HIS A 211 -7.95 10.51 3.90
N VAL A 212 -8.97 10.48 4.76
CA VAL A 212 -10.09 9.54 4.65
C VAL A 212 -11.39 10.31 4.78
N ASP A 213 -12.30 10.08 3.84
CA ASP A 213 -13.51 10.88 3.69
C ASP A 213 -14.75 10.07 4.06
N PHE A 214 -15.65 10.71 4.81
CA PHE A 214 -16.94 10.19 5.22
C PHE A 214 -18.02 11.22 4.90
N GLY A 215 -18.99 10.84 4.07
CA GLY A 215 -20.09 11.70 3.65
C GLY A 215 -21.36 11.43 4.45
N ALA A 216 -22.09 12.48 4.76
CA ALA A 216 -23.45 12.38 5.27
C ALA A 216 -24.30 13.52 4.71
N GLN A 217 -25.59 13.26 4.50
CA GLN A 217 -26.55 14.23 3.99
C GLN A 217 -27.56 14.57 5.07
N LYS A 218 -27.92 15.84 5.19
CA LYS A 218 -28.96 16.28 6.13
C LYS A 218 -30.32 15.66 5.79
N SER A 219 -30.97 15.09 6.78
CA SER A 219 -32.35 14.62 6.70
C SER A 219 -33.29 15.81 6.63
N ASP A 220 -33.97 15.99 5.50
CA ASP A 220 -35.09 16.94 5.39
C ASP A 220 -36.31 16.52 6.24
N ASN A 221 -36.31 15.27 6.74
CA ASN A 221 -37.24 14.85 7.77
C ASN A 221 -36.73 15.31 9.14
N VAL A 222 -36.97 16.59 9.43
CA VAL A 222 -37.10 17.06 10.81
C VAL A 222 -38.33 16.35 11.37
N ILE A 223 -38.15 15.19 12.01
CA ILE A 223 -39.01 14.92 13.16
C ILE A 223 -38.59 15.99 14.15
N PRO A 224 -39.47 16.93 14.53
CA PRO A 224 -39.09 17.93 15.50
C PRO A 224 -38.51 17.18 16.70
N GLU A 225 -37.30 17.57 17.08
CA GLU A 225 -36.78 17.34 18.41
C GLU A 225 -37.98 17.57 19.33
N SER A 226 -38.37 16.56 20.10
CA SER A 226 -39.41 16.71 21.11
C SER A 226 -38.85 17.59 22.23
N GLY A 227 -38.55 18.84 21.90
CA GLY A 227 -38.46 19.94 22.82
C GLY A 227 -39.87 20.17 23.32
N ASP A 228 -40.00 19.98 24.63
CA ASP A 228 -41.17 20.26 25.44
C ASP A 228 -42.47 19.70 24.89
N ALA A 229 -42.83 18.51 25.38
CA ALA A 229 -44.21 18.04 25.34
C ALA A 229 -45.14 19.17 25.83
N PRO A 230 -46.03 19.72 24.97
CA PRO A 230 -47.19 20.39 25.47
C PRO A 230 -48.03 19.31 26.14
N ASP A 231 -48.34 19.54 27.40
CA ASP A 231 -49.21 18.73 28.23
C ASP A 231 -50.62 18.68 27.60
N GLU A 232 -50.84 17.80 26.62
CA GLU A 232 -52.20 17.54 26.10
C GLU A 232 -52.34 16.21 25.37
N GLY A 233 -53.09 15.30 26.00
CA GLY A 233 -53.99 14.40 25.25
C GLY A 233 -53.46 13.04 24.82
N GLY A 234 -52.61 12.39 25.61
CA GLY A 234 -52.27 10.97 25.38
C GLY A 234 -53.49 10.06 25.58
N ASN A 235 -53.89 9.34 24.53
CA ASN A 235 -55.01 8.40 24.49
C ASN A 235 -55.12 7.56 25.78
N SER A 236 -56.00 7.98 26.68
CA SER A 236 -56.19 7.48 28.03
C SER A 236 -56.67 6.02 28.11
N LEU A 237 -56.84 5.33 26.98
CA LEU A 237 -57.36 3.97 26.92
C LEU A 237 -56.37 2.95 27.49
N LEU A 238 -55.06 3.10 27.24
CA LEU A 238 -54.05 2.16 27.75
C LEU A 238 -53.83 2.30 29.26
N GLY A 239 -53.85 3.54 29.77
CA GLY A 239 -53.77 3.82 31.20
C GLY A 239 -55.01 3.33 31.96
N ILE A 240 -56.20 3.48 31.38
CA ILE A 240 -57.45 2.96 31.96
C ILE A 240 -57.44 1.43 31.93
N LEU A 241 -57.05 0.78 30.83
CA LEU A 241 -56.94 -0.68 30.78
C LEU A 241 -55.91 -1.22 31.78
N GLY A 242 -54.74 -0.57 31.90
CA GLY A 242 -53.74 -0.92 32.89
C GLY A 242 -54.23 -0.74 34.33
N GLY A 243 -54.94 0.35 34.61
CA GLY A 243 -55.56 0.62 35.90
C GLY A 243 -56.62 -0.41 36.28
N VAL A 244 -57.49 -0.78 35.33
CA VAL A 244 -58.52 -1.82 35.54
C VAL A 244 -57.87 -3.17 35.82
N LEU A 245 -56.83 -3.56 35.07
CA LEU A 245 -56.08 -4.80 35.31
C LEU A 245 -55.42 -4.83 36.70
N LEU A 246 -54.82 -3.71 37.14
CA LEU A 246 -54.23 -3.59 38.47
C LEU A 246 -55.27 -3.71 39.59
N LEU A 247 -56.43 -3.07 39.44
CA LEU A 247 -57.50 -3.15 40.44
C LEU A 247 -58.10 -4.57 40.52
N ILE A 248 -58.26 -5.25 39.39
CA ILE A 248 -58.70 -6.65 39.35
C ILE A 248 -57.67 -7.54 40.05
N GLY A 249 -56.38 -7.37 39.75
CA GLY A 249 -55.30 -8.13 40.39
C GLY A 249 -55.25 -7.93 41.91
N LEU A 250 -55.39 -6.68 42.37
CA LEU A 250 -55.38 -6.35 43.79
C LEU A 250 -56.62 -6.91 44.52
N GLY A 251 -57.79 -6.86 43.87
CA GLY A 251 -59.02 -7.48 44.38
C GLY A 251 -58.90 -9.00 44.54
N LEU A 252 -58.35 -9.69 43.54
CA LEU A 252 -58.10 -11.13 43.60
C LEU A 252 -57.08 -11.49 44.68
N GLY A 253 -56.03 -10.68 44.86
CA GLY A 253 -55.03 -10.85 45.92
C GLY A 253 -55.62 -10.70 47.33
N VAL A 254 -56.45 -9.68 47.56
CA VAL A 254 -57.15 -9.50 48.85
C VAL A 254 -58.15 -10.63 49.11
N TYR A 255 -58.89 -11.05 48.08
CA TYR A 255 -59.87 -12.14 48.19
C TYR A 255 -59.18 -13.45 48.58
N SER A 256 -58.10 -13.82 47.88
CA SER A 256 -57.35 -15.04 48.18
C SER A 256 -56.73 -14.98 49.58
N TRP A 257 -56.17 -13.83 49.98
CA TRP A 257 -55.64 -13.64 51.33
C TRP A 257 -56.72 -13.88 52.40
N ARG A 258 -57.92 -13.32 52.23
CA ARG A 258 -59.02 -13.51 53.19
C ARG A 258 -59.54 -14.93 53.25
N VAL A 259 -59.58 -15.64 52.13
CA VAL A 259 -60.07 -17.02 52.06
C VAL A 259 -59.05 -18.00 52.66
N PHE A 260 -57.75 -17.82 52.38
CA PHE A 260 -56.73 -18.79 52.77
C PHE A 260 -56.11 -18.57 54.15
N VAL A 261 -56.21 -17.37 54.74
CA VAL A 261 -55.69 -17.10 56.11
C VAL A 261 -56.67 -17.48 57.22
N ARG A 262 -57.93 -17.81 56.90
CA ARG A 262 -58.85 -18.42 57.86
C ARG A 262 -58.90 -19.94 57.70
N LYS A 263 -57.84 -20.64 58.13
CA LYS A 263 -57.98 -22.05 58.53
C LYS A 263 -58.55 -22.11 59.97
N PRO A 264 -59.58 -22.92 60.25
CA PRO A 264 -60.11 -23.09 61.60
C PRO A 264 -59.12 -23.86 62.51
N PRO A 265 -59.23 -23.71 63.84
CA PRO A 265 -58.26 -24.23 64.79
C PRO A 265 -58.20 -25.77 64.81
N MET A 266 -56.98 -26.29 64.96
CA MET A 266 -56.70 -27.70 65.19
C MET A 266 -57.34 -28.13 66.52
N GLN A 267 -58.08 -29.23 66.51
CA GLN A 267 -58.56 -29.90 67.72
C GLN A 267 -57.38 -30.53 68.45
N GLU A 268 -57.01 -29.97 69.59
CA GLU A 268 -55.98 -30.50 70.48
C GLU A 268 -56.53 -31.61 71.38
N GLN A 269 -55.78 -32.70 71.44
CA GLN A 269 -56.11 -33.97 72.07
C GLN A 269 -56.34 -33.84 73.59
N SER A 270 -57.42 -34.48 74.07
CA SER A 270 -57.78 -34.58 75.47
C SER A 270 -56.77 -35.42 76.29
N LYS A 271 -56.25 -34.80 77.36
CA LYS A 271 -55.43 -35.38 78.45
C LYS A 271 -56.21 -36.42 79.29
N PRO A 272 -55.62 -37.55 79.73
CA PRO A 272 -56.31 -38.55 80.56
C PRO A 272 -56.32 -38.16 82.06
N PRO A 273 -57.29 -38.67 82.85
CA PRO A 273 -57.42 -38.36 84.27
C PRO A 273 -56.46 -39.18 85.15
N SER A 274 -55.82 -38.52 86.12
CA SER A 274 -55.08 -39.17 87.20
C SER A 274 -55.88 -39.09 88.51
N ILE A 275 -55.87 -40.22 89.19
CA ILE A 275 -56.67 -40.67 90.34
C ILE A 275 -56.32 -39.88 91.61
N VAL A 276 -57.33 -39.60 92.45
CA VAL A 276 -57.13 -39.10 93.83
C VAL A 276 -57.83 -40.03 94.83
N ARG A 277 -57.01 -40.47 95.79
CA ARG A 277 -57.27 -41.12 97.10
C ARG A 277 -57.88 -42.52 97.16
#